data_AF-A0A6G2D6P9-F1
#
_entry.id   AF-A0A6G2D6P9-F1
#
_cell.length_a   1.000
_cell.length_b   1.000
_cell.length_c   1.000
_cell.angle_alpha   90.00
_cell.angle_beta   90.00
_cell.angle_gamma   90.00
#
_symmetry.space_group_name_H-M   'P 1'
#
loop_
_entity.id
_entity.type
_entity.pdbx_description
1 polymer ?
#
loop_
_entity_poly.entity_id
_entity_poly.type
_entity_poly.pdbx_seq_one_letter_code
_entity_poly.pdbx_strand_id
1 'polypeptide(L)'
;LLRKHKADFESYGIIAFEMRKLDGRGRPMKIYRLNEQQATLLITYLRNTEPVRKFKMNLVKAFFEMRDELSKFRMQRALEKPK
;
A
#
# COMPACT_ATOMS: atom_id res chain seq x y z
N LEU A 1 6.58 -6.83 -12.93
CA LEU A 1 5.67 -5.72 -12.58
C LEU A 1 6.47 -4.51 -12.10
N LEU A 2 7.04 -4.51 -10.89
CA LEU A 2 7.82 -3.37 -10.37
C LEU A 2 8.91 -2.85 -11.33
N ARG A 3 9.72 -3.75 -11.90
CA ARG A 3 10.75 -3.36 -12.88
C ARG A 3 10.19 -2.81 -14.20
N LYS A 4 9.00 -3.29 -14.61
CA LYS A 4 8.36 -2.92 -15.87
C LYS A 4 7.75 -1.51 -15.78
N HIS A 5 7.19 -1.18 -14.62
CA HIS A 5 6.50 0.08 -14.35
C HIS A 5 7.32 0.99 -13.43
N LYS A 6 8.65 0.86 -13.44
CA LYS A 6 9.54 1.49 -12.45
C LYS A 6 9.30 3.00 -12.31
N ALA A 7 9.14 3.70 -13.43
CA ALA A 7 8.89 5.14 -13.46
C ALA A 7 7.63 5.53 -12.68
N ASP A 8 6.54 4.77 -12.82
CA ASP A 8 5.26 5.03 -12.13
C ASP A 8 5.38 4.85 -10.61
N PHE A 9 6.22 3.93 -10.15
CA PHE A 9 6.50 3.76 -8.71
C PHE A 9 7.49 4.83 -8.21
N GLU A 10 8.44 5.24 -9.05
CA GLU A 10 9.43 6.26 -8.70
C GLU A 10 8.83 7.68 -8.65
N SER A 11 7.69 7.93 -9.31
CA SER A 11 6.96 9.18 -9.16
C SER A 11 6.39 9.40 -7.75
N TYR A 12 6.25 8.32 -6.97
CA TYR A 12 5.85 8.36 -5.55
C TYR A 12 7.04 8.23 -4.58
N GLY A 13 8.29 8.29 -5.08
CA GLY A 13 9.51 8.29 -4.27
C GLY A 13 10.54 7.23 -4.68
N ILE A 14 11.70 7.23 -4.02
CA ILE A 14 12.80 6.32 -4.35
C ILE A 14 12.45 4.88 -3.97
N ILE A 15 12.71 3.92 -4.86
CA ILE A 15 12.52 2.49 -4.57
C ILE A 15 13.81 1.92 -3.97
N ALA A 16 13.78 1.65 -2.67
CA ALA A 16 14.88 0.97 -1.98
C ALA A 16 14.84 -0.55 -2.23
N PHE A 17 16.02 -1.18 -2.28
CA PHE A 17 16.11 -2.63 -2.39
C PHE A 17 17.31 -3.20 -1.63
N GLU A 18 17.16 -4.44 -1.20
CA GLU A 18 18.19 -5.22 -0.52
C GLU A 18 18.48 -6.49 -1.34
N MET A 19 19.76 -6.83 -1.48
CA MET A 19 20.18 -8.09 -2.07
C MET A 19 20.47 -9.08 -0.95
N ARG A 20 19.69 -10.16 -0.87
CA ARG A 20 19.86 -11.22 0.12
C ARG A 20 20.54 -12.43 -0.53
N LYS A 21 21.66 -12.87 0.06
CA LYS A 21 22.27 -14.16 -0.28
C LYS A 21 21.33 -15.28 0.16
N LEU A 22 21.20 -16.31 -0.66
CA LEU A 22 20.47 -17.52 -0.29
C LEU A 22 21.40 -18.43 0.51
N ASP A 23 20.86 -19.18 1.47
CA ASP A 23 21.61 -20.13 2.30
C ASP A 23 21.98 -21.43 1.53
N GLY A 24 21.94 -21.40 0.19
CA GLY A 24 22.16 -22.53 -0.71
C GLY A 24 22.50 -22.10 -2.14
N ARG A 25 22.37 -23.00 -3.12
CA ARG A 25 22.65 -22.71 -4.54
C ARG A 25 21.50 -21.95 -5.19
N GLY A 26 21.77 -20.81 -5.83
CA GLY A 26 20.78 -20.03 -6.57
C GLY A 26 21.17 -18.58 -6.81
N ARG A 27 20.31 -17.84 -7.53
CA ARG A 27 20.50 -16.40 -7.73
C ARG A 27 20.11 -15.62 -6.47
N PRO A 28 20.90 -14.63 -6.03
CA PRO A 28 20.54 -13.78 -4.89
C PRO A 28 19.13 -13.19 -5.02
N MET A 29 18.40 -13.17 -3.91
CA MET A 29 17.04 -12.62 -3.85
C MET A 29 17.11 -11.10 -3.78
N LYS A 30 16.25 -10.42 -4.55
CA LYS A 30 16.09 -8.96 -4.49
C LYS A 30 14.80 -8.62 -3.77
N ILE A 31 14.89 -7.99 -2.60
CA ILE A 31 13.76 -7.54 -1.79
C ILE A 31 13.57 -6.05 -2.05
N TYR A 32 12.37 -5.66 -2.46
CA TYR A 32 12.01 -4.26 -2.66
C TYR A 32 11.27 -3.74 -1.43
N ARG A 33 11.63 -2.55 -0.95
CA ARG A 33 10.93 -1.83 0.12
C ARG A 33 10.12 -0.72 -0.52
N LEU A 34 8.81 -0.78 -0.37
CA LEU A 34 7.88 0.21 -0.91
C LEU A 34 7.33 1.08 0.21
N ASN A 35 7.14 2.36 -0.06
CA ASN A 35 6.33 3.23 0.78
C ASN A 35 4.82 2.97 0.57
N GLU A 36 3.98 3.68 1.31
CA GLU A 36 2.52 3.50 1.28
C GLU A 36 1.92 3.75 -0.11
N GLN A 37 2.28 4.85 -0.77
CA GLN A 37 1.75 5.20 -2.09
C GLN A 37 2.19 4.21 -3.17
N GLN A 38 3.46 3.79 -3.12
CA GLN A 38 4.00 2.75 -3.99
C GLN A 38 3.30 1.40 -3.76
N ALA A 39 3.08 0.97 -2.51
CA ALA A 39 2.36 -0.26 -2.21
C ALA A 39 0.89 -0.19 -2.67
N THR A 40 0.26 0.98 -2.52
CA THR A 40 -1.10 1.23 -3.03
C THR A 40 -1.15 1.09 -4.54
N LEU A 41 -0.21 1.70 -5.27
CA LEU A 41 -0.09 1.55 -6.72
C LEU A 41 0.15 0.08 -7.12
N LEU A 42 0.99 -0.66 -6.38
CA LEU A 42 1.24 -2.08 -6.63
C LEU A 42 -0.06 -2.87 -6.68
N ILE A 43 -0.96 -2.62 -5.73
CA ILE A 43 -2.24 -3.32 -5.61
C ILE A 43 -3.11 -3.08 -6.85
N THR A 44 -3.10 -1.88 -7.44
CA THR A 44 -3.90 -1.57 -8.63
C THR A 44 -3.45 -2.40 -9.84
N TYR A 45 -2.15 -2.67 -9.97
CA TYR A 45 -1.58 -3.47 -11.06
C TYR A 45 -1.69 -4.99 -10.84
N LEU A 46 -2.08 -5.46 -9.65
CA LEU A 46 -2.30 -6.88 -9.42
C LEU A 46 -3.52 -7.36 -10.22
N ARG A 47 -3.36 -8.50 -10.90
CA ARG A 47 -4.45 -9.20 -11.60
C ARG A 47 -5.57 -9.57 -10.62
N ASN A 48 -6.81 -9.55 -11.08
CA ASN A 48 -8.00 -9.86 -10.28
C ASN A 48 -8.21 -11.37 -10.08
N THR A 49 -7.20 -12.06 -9.54
CA THR A 49 -7.38 -13.42 -9.04
C THR A 49 -8.25 -13.40 -7.79
N GLU A 50 -8.91 -14.51 -7.47
CA GLU A 50 -9.85 -14.57 -6.35
C GLU A 50 -9.26 -14.08 -5.00
N PRO A 51 -8.03 -14.48 -4.61
CA PRO A 51 -7.40 -13.95 -3.39
C PRO A 51 -7.15 -12.44 -3.46
N VAL A 52 -6.73 -11.92 -4.61
CA VAL A 52 -6.45 -10.49 -4.81
C VAL A 52 -7.72 -9.67 -4.77
N ARG A 53 -8.82 -10.17 -5.35
CA ARG A 53 -10.13 -9.51 -5.29
C ARG A 53 -10.62 -9.38 -3.86
N LYS A 54 -10.58 -10.46 -3.09
CA LYS A 54 -10.95 -10.46 -1.66
C LYS A 54 -10.10 -9.45 -0.87
N PHE A 55 -8.79 -9.42 -1.12
CA PHE A 55 -7.90 -8.43 -0.51
C PHE A 55 -8.31 -6.99 -0.86
N LYS A 56 -8.52 -6.68 -2.16
CA LYS A 56 -8.95 -5.34 -2.60
C LYS A 56 -10.28 -4.91 -1.99
N MET A 57 -11.25 -5.82 -1.89
CA MET A 57 -12.54 -5.55 -1.25
C MET A 57 -12.38 -5.21 0.23
N ASN A 58 -11.58 -5.99 0.96
CA ASN A 58 -11.32 -5.75 2.38
C ASN A 58 -10.59 -4.41 2.60
N LEU A 59 -9.63 -4.08 1.74
CA LEU A 59 -8.91 -2.81 1.80
C LEU A 59 -9.86 -1.62 1.60
N VAL A 60 -10.74 -1.68 0.60
CA VAL A 60 -11.76 -0.64 0.37
C VAL A 60 -12.66 -0.51 1.58
N LYS A 61 -13.17 -1.62 2.13
CA LYS A 61 -14.02 -1.61 3.32
C LYS A 61 -13.33 -0.92 4.51
N ALA A 62 -12.11 -1.33 4.83
CA ALA A 62 -11.34 -0.74 5.93
C ALA A 62 -11.09 0.76 5.75
N PHE A 63 -10.82 1.21 4.52
CA PHE A 63 -10.63 2.63 4.23
C PHE A 63 -11.89 3.46 4.50
N PHE A 64 -13.05 2.98 4.05
CA PHE A 64 -14.32 3.66 4.28
C PHE A 64 -14.70 3.68 5.76
N GLU A 65 -14.49 2.58 6.48
CA GLU A 65 -14.69 2.51 7.93
C GLU A 65 -13.83 3.56 8.66
N MET A 66 -12.53 3.64 8.37
CA MET A 66 -11.64 4.65 8.97
C MET A 66 -12.04 6.09 8.61
N ARG A 67 -12.46 6.33 7.37
CA ARG A 67 -12.92 7.66 6.92
C ARG A 67 -14.17 8.12 7.69
N ASP A 68 -15.11 7.21 7.87
CA ASP A 68 -16.37 7.51 8.56
C ASP A 68 -16.11 7.73 10.06
N GLU A 69 -15.20 6.95 10.67
CA GLU A 69 -14.75 7.15 12.05
C GLU A 69 -14.06 8.51 12.23
N LEU A 70 -13.12 8.88 11.34
CA LEU A 70 -12.46 10.18 11.36
C LEU A 70 -13.45 11.34 11.24
N SER A 71 -14.49 11.17 10.41
CA SER A 71 -15.54 12.17 10.24
C SER A 71 -16.33 12.38 11.53
N LYS A 72 -16.69 11.29 12.23
CA LYS A 72 -17.35 11.36 13.55
C LYS A 72 -16.48 12.09 14.57
N PHE A 73 -15.18 11.75 14.64
CA PHE A 73 -14.24 12.44 15.53
C PHE A 73 -14.16 13.94 15.25
N ARG A 74 -14.11 14.34 13.98
CA ARG A 74 -14.08 15.76 13.60
C ARG A 74 -15.35 16.50 14.01
N MET A 75 -16.52 15.88 13.83
CA MET A 75 -17.81 16.45 14.27
C MET A 75 -17.85 16.62 15.78
N GLN A 76 -17.45 15.60 16.54
CA GLN A 76 -17.45 15.66 18.00
C GLN A 76 -16.53 16.78 18.52
N ARG A 77 -15.30 16.88 18.01
CA ARG A 77 -14.37 17.96 18.40
C ARG A 77 -14.88 19.36 18.05
N ALA A 78 -15.68 19.49 16.98
CA ALA A 78 -16.27 20.78 16.62
C ALA A 78 -17.37 21.20 17.61
N LEU A 79 -18.12 20.24 18.16
CA LEU A 79 -19.14 20.48 19.19
C LEU A 79 -18.53 20.83 20.55
N GLU A 80 -17.33 20.30 20.85
CA GLU A 80 -16.60 20.54 22.10
C GLU A 80 -15.85 21.90 22.15
N LYS A 81 -15.81 22.66 21.04
CA LYS A 81 -15.17 23.98 21.04
C LYS A 81 -15.97 24.97 21.89
N PRO A 82 -15.33 25.67 22.85
CA PRO A 82 -16.01 26.70 23.64
C PRO A 82 -16.45 27.86 22.72
N LYS A 83 -17.57 28.49 23.08
CA LYS A 83 -18.15 29.65 22.37
C LYS A 83 -17.21 30.85 22.38
#